data_AF-A0A519Y418-F1
#
_entry.id   AF-A0A519Y418-F1
#
_cell.length_a   1.000
_cell.length_b   1.000
_cell.length_c   1.000
_cell.angle_alpha   90.00
_cell.angle_beta   90.00
_cell.angle_gamma   90.00
#
_symmetry.space_group_name_H-M   'P 1'
#
loop_
_entity.id
_entity.type
_entity.pdbx_description
1 polymer ?
#
loop_
_entity_poly.entity_id
_entity_poly.type
_entity_poly.pdbx_seq_one_letter_code
_entity_poly.pdbx_strand_id
1 'polypeptide(L)'
;AVANNPANTEELLAITLEDGRTVAETITELTGKIGEKIVIQEYANISGEKIVSYIHSNGKMGVLVVFEGANGADITEAGKDVAMQIAAMNPIAVDKDGVDPATIEREIEIAKDVIRAEGKPEEMVEKIAAGKLNKFYKDSTLLNQEFVKDGSVDVRKFLDNTSKGLTVSAFKRVQLGA
;
A
#
# COMPACT_ATOMS: atom_id res chain seq x y z
N ALA A 1 -3.28 20.76 4.07
CA ALA A 1 -3.47 19.31 4.29
C ALA A 1 -3.21 18.92 5.74
N VAL A 2 -1.96 18.91 6.23
CA VAL A 2 -1.63 18.42 7.59
C VAL A 2 -2.44 19.11 8.71
N ALA A 3 -2.51 20.45 8.72
CA ALA A 3 -3.21 21.19 9.76
C ALA A 3 -4.73 20.95 9.81
N ASN A 4 -5.36 20.67 8.65
CA ASN A 4 -6.81 20.48 8.55
C ASN A 4 -7.22 19.00 8.51
N ASN A 5 -6.26 18.10 8.34
CA ASN A 5 -6.44 16.65 8.30
C ASN A 5 -7.67 16.16 7.49
N PRO A 6 -7.85 16.61 6.24
CA PRO A 6 -9.03 16.21 5.45
C PRO A 6 -9.01 14.70 5.23
N ALA A 7 -10.19 14.08 5.27
CA ALA A 7 -10.32 12.64 5.12
C ALA A 7 -10.16 12.17 3.66
N ASN A 8 -10.48 13.05 2.71
CA ASN A 8 -10.56 12.72 1.28
C ASN A 8 -10.20 13.92 0.40
N THR A 9 -10.11 13.71 -0.91
CA THR A 9 -9.77 14.75 -1.89
C THR A 9 -10.81 15.86 -1.93
N GLU A 10 -12.09 15.56 -1.74
CA GLU A 10 -13.17 16.55 -1.76
C GLU A 10 -12.99 17.57 -0.63
N GLU A 11 -12.78 17.08 0.60
CA GLU A 11 -12.48 17.92 1.76
C GLU A 11 -11.17 18.69 1.58
N LEU A 12 -10.14 18.07 0.99
CA LEU A 12 -8.88 18.75 0.68
C LEU A 12 -9.09 19.93 -0.27
N LEU A 13 -9.90 19.73 -1.31
CA LEU A 13 -10.18 20.74 -2.33
C LEU A 13 -11.00 21.92 -1.76
N ALA A 14 -11.82 21.66 -0.73
CA ALA A 14 -12.64 22.67 -0.06
C ALA A 14 -11.87 23.53 0.96
N ILE A 15 -10.62 23.19 1.31
CA ILE A 15 -9.84 23.97 2.28
C ILE A 15 -9.56 25.37 1.74
N THR A 16 -9.88 26.39 2.52
CA THR A 16 -9.50 27.79 2.27
C THR A 16 -8.03 28.03 2.65
N LEU A 17 -7.28 28.63 1.72
CA LEU A 17 -5.90 29.07 1.87
C LEU A 17 -5.84 30.48 2.48
N GLU A 18 -4.62 30.91 2.85
CA GLU A 18 -4.39 32.21 3.52
C GLU A 18 -4.87 33.42 2.70
N ASP A 19 -4.94 33.30 1.38
CA ASP A 19 -5.42 34.35 0.48
C ASP A 19 -6.95 34.37 0.31
N GLY A 20 -7.67 33.53 1.05
CA GLY A 20 -9.13 33.46 1.07
C GLY A 20 -9.76 32.55 0.01
N ARG A 21 -8.96 31.92 -0.87
CA ARG A 21 -9.45 30.99 -1.90
C ARG A 21 -9.34 29.56 -1.46
N THR A 22 -10.22 28.71 -1.97
CA THR A 22 -10.11 27.26 -1.80
C THR A 22 -8.97 26.67 -2.62
N VAL A 23 -8.47 25.51 -2.22
CA VAL A 23 -7.49 24.74 -3.02
C VAL A 23 -8.01 24.51 -4.45
N ALA A 24 -9.30 24.22 -4.62
CA ALA A 24 -9.92 24.05 -5.93
C ALA A 24 -9.85 25.31 -6.81
N GLU A 25 -10.15 26.48 -6.23
CA GLU A 25 -10.08 27.77 -6.93
C GLU A 25 -8.63 28.10 -7.31
N THR A 26 -7.67 27.85 -6.43
CA THR A 26 -6.25 28.02 -6.73
C THR A 26 -5.80 27.12 -7.89
N ILE A 27 -6.21 25.85 -7.91
CA ILE A 27 -5.89 24.91 -9.01
C ILE A 27 -6.47 25.41 -10.34
N THR A 28 -7.69 25.94 -10.32
CA THR A 28 -8.36 26.48 -11.50
C THR A 28 -7.64 27.72 -12.03
N GLU A 29 -7.23 28.64 -11.14
CA GLU A 29 -6.43 29.81 -11.52
C GLU A 29 -5.07 29.40 -12.11
N LEU A 30 -4.37 28.46 -11.48
CA LEU A 30 -3.08 27.96 -11.96
C LEU A 30 -3.23 27.29 -13.32
N THR A 31 -4.29 26.51 -13.53
CA THR A 31 -4.62 25.90 -14.82
C THR A 31 -4.80 26.97 -15.90
N GLY A 32 -5.52 28.06 -15.60
CA GLY A 32 -5.71 29.17 -16.54
C GLY A 32 -4.42 29.93 -16.86
N LYS A 33 -3.51 30.10 -15.88
CA LYS A 33 -2.22 30.77 -16.06
C LYS A 33 -1.20 29.92 -16.81
N ILE A 34 -1.13 28.63 -16.50
CA ILE A 34 -0.13 27.70 -17.05
C ILE A 34 -0.56 27.19 -18.43
N GLY A 35 -1.87 27.06 -18.67
CA GLY A 35 -2.41 26.52 -19.92
C GLY A 35 -2.41 24.99 -19.97
N GLU A 36 -2.09 24.32 -18.87
CA GLU A 36 -2.14 22.86 -18.72
C GLU A 36 -3.15 22.46 -17.64
N LYS A 37 -3.79 21.30 -17.81
CA LYS A 37 -4.74 20.77 -16.83
C LYS A 37 -4.01 20.34 -15.55
N ILE A 38 -4.25 21.04 -14.45
CA ILE A 38 -3.72 20.70 -13.12
C ILE A 38 -4.82 20.04 -12.31
N VAL A 39 -4.52 18.88 -11.71
CA VAL A 39 -5.44 18.13 -10.85
C VAL A 39 -4.70 17.48 -9.70
N ILE A 40 -5.41 17.25 -8.58
CA ILE A 40 -4.97 16.31 -7.55
C ILE A 40 -5.45 14.92 -7.99
N GLN A 41 -4.54 14.11 -8.53
CA GLN A 41 -4.87 12.78 -9.04
C GLN A 41 -5.26 11.82 -7.91
N GLU A 42 -4.51 11.86 -6.80
CA GLU A 42 -4.70 10.98 -5.67
C GLU A 42 -4.37 11.73 -4.38
N TYR A 43 -5.17 11.50 -3.34
CA TYR A 43 -4.91 11.97 -1.99
C TYR A 43 -5.18 10.83 -1.02
N ALA A 44 -4.24 10.64 -0.09
CA ALA A 44 -4.37 9.66 0.97
C ALA A 44 -4.00 10.30 2.30
N ASN A 45 -4.82 10.03 3.30
CA ASN A 45 -4.57 10.36 4.69
C ASN A 45 -4.44 9.06 5.49
N ILE A 46 -3.57 9.05 6.49
CA ILE A 46 -3.39 7.93 7.40
C ILE A 46 -2.99 8.45 8.78
N SER A 47 -3.44 7.75 9.82
CA SER A 47 -3.17 8.08 11.22
C SER A 47 -2.80 6.81 11.98
N GLY A 48 -1.99 6.93 13.03
CA GLY A 48 -1.60 5.81 13.88
C GLY A 48 -0.42 6.16 14.80
N GLU A 49 0.05 5.18 15.57
CA GLU A 49 1.06 5.35 16.62
C GLU A 49 2.37 5.91 16.07
N LYS A 50 2.97 5.21 15.10
CA LYS A 50 4.25 5.60 14.50
C LYS A 50 4.15 5.55 12.99
N ILE A 51 4.34 6.70 12.33
CA ILE A 51 4.28 6.80 10.88
C ILE A 51 5.68 7.00 10.30
N VAL A 52 6.02 6.21 9.29
CA VAL A 52 7.23 6.40 8.47
C VAL A 52 6.82 6.72 7.04
N SER A 53 7.47 7.72 6.45
CA SER A 53 7.26 8.13 5.07
C SER A 53 8.47 7.84 4.20
N TYR A 54 8.22 7.46 2.95
CA TYR A 54 9.26 7.29 1.94
C TYR A 54 8.83 7.90 0.61
N ILE A 55 9.68 8.75 0.03
CA ILE A 55 9.54 9.21 -1.35
C ILE A 55 10.58 8.47 -2.18
N HIS A 56 10.12 7.80 -3.24
CA HIS A 56 11.02 7.09 -4.12
C HIS A 56 11.95 8.06 -4.87
N SER A 57 13.16 7.62 -5.22
CA SER A 57 14.23 8.49 -5.75
C SER A 57 13.86 9.22 -7.05
N ASN A 58 12.88 8.73 -7.80
CA ASN A 58 12.38 9.38 -9.01
C ASN A 58 11.35 10.50 -8.75
N GLY A 59 10.96 10.73 -7.50
CA GLY A 59 9.99 11.75 -7.10
C GLY A 59 8.54 11.48 -7.55
N LYS A 60 8.24 10.30 -8.10
CA LYS A 60 6.93 9.95 -8.67
C LYS A 60 6.10 8.99 -7.81
N MET A 61 6.61 8.60 -6.65
CA MET A 61 5.93 7.65 -5.76
C MET A 61 6.20 8.01 -4.30
N GLY A 62 5.15 7.97 -3.51
CA GLY A 62 5.19 8.18 -2.07
C GLY A 62 4.54 7.03 -1.32
N VAL A 63 5.12 6.69 -0.17
CA VAL A 63 4.60 5.66 0.74
C VAL A 63 4.50 6.24 2.14
N LEU A 64 3.39 5.95 2.81
CA LEU A 64 3.20 6.14 4.24
C LEU A 64 2.93 4.77 4.88
N VAL A 65 3.57 4.48 6.01
CA VAL A 65 3.41 3.22 6.73
C VAL A 65 3.15 3.51 8.19
N VAL A 66 2.09 2.94 8.74
CA VAL A 66 1.77 2.97 10.17
C VAL A 66 2.29 1.71 10.82
N PHE A 67 3.12 1.90 11.84
CA PHE A 67 3.63 0.86 12.71
C PHE A 67 2.95 0.91 14.07
N GLU A 68 2.79 -0.27 14.64
CA GLU A 68 2.32 -0.49 16.01
C GLU A 68 3.32 -1.37 16.75
N GLY A 69 3.36 -1.25 18.08
CA GLY A 69 4.23 -2.07 18.91
C GLY A 69 5.71 -1.69 18.79
N ALA A 70 5.99 -0.44 18.42
CA ALA A 70 7.36 0.08 18.42
C ALA A 70 7.95 0.09 19.84
N ASN A 71 7.12 0.28 20.88
CA ASN A 71 7.51 0.17 22.29
C ASN A 71 8.73 1.04 22.65
N GLY A 72 8.86 2.22 22.02
CA GLY A 72 9.99 3.14 22.20
C GLY A 72 11.26 2.79 21.43
N ALA A 73 11.27 1.69 20.66
CA ALA A 73 12.37 1.36 19.77
C ALA A 73 12.50 2.37 18.61
N ASP A 74 13.73 2.65 18.20
CA ASP A 74 13.99 3.38 16.97
C ASP A 74 13.81 2.44 15.77
N ILE A 75 12.70 2.62 15.06
CA ILE A 75 12.35 1.84 13.87
C ILE A 75 12.66 2.57 12.56
N THR A 76 13.46 3.64 12.58
CA THR A 76 13.63 4.51 11.41
C THR A 76 14.15 3.76 10.19
N GLU A 77 15.21 2.96 10.34
CA GLU A 77 15.77 2.18 9.23
C GLU A 77 14.84 1.03 8.81
N ALA A 78 14.31 0.26 9.77
CA ALA A 78 13.40 -0.84 9.46
C ALA A 78 12.10 -0.36 8.79
N GLY A 79 11.55 0.77 9.24
CA GLY A 79 10.36 1.37 8.66
C GLY A 79 10.60 1.92 7.27
N LYS A 80 11.78 2.49 7.01
CA LYS A 80 12.18 2.90 5.65
C LYS A 80 12.31 1.71 4.72
N ASP A 81 12.86 0.60 5.20
CA ASP A 81 13.01 -0.62 4.41
C ASP A 81 11.66 -1.24 4.04
N VAL A 82 10.73 -1.25 4.98
CA VAL A 82 9.34 -1.68 4.72
C VAL A 82 8.63 -0.72 3.76
N ALA A 83 8.86 0.59 3.88
CA ALA A 83 8.29 1.55 2.94
C ALA A 83 8.84 1.38 1.51
N MET A 84 10.13 1.04 1.38
CA MET A 84 10.76 0.67 0.11
C MET A 84 10.19 -0.65 -0.46
N GLN A 85 9.96 -1.65 0.39
CA GLN A 85 9.28 -2.89 0.02
C GLN A 85 7.90 -2.60 -0.56
N ILE A 86 7.08 -1.79 0.11
CA ILE A 86 5.74 -1.41 -0.36
C ILE A 86 5.82 -0.69 -1.72
N ALA A 87 6.78 0.23 -1.87
CA ALA A 87 6.99 0.94 -3.12
C ALA A 87 7.26 -0.02 -4.29
N ALA A 88 8.14 -1.01 -4.08
CA ALA A 88 8.59 -1.96 -5.09
C ALA A 88 7.57 -3.07 -5.38
N MET A 89 6.98 -3.65 -4.34
CA MET A 89 6.15 -4.86 -4.43
C MET A 89 4.65 -4.56 -4.58
N ASN A 90 4.23 -3.32 -4.33
CA ASN A 90 2.83 -2.88 -4.46
C ASN A 90 1.81 -3.85 -3.83
N PRO A 91 1.97 -4.22 -2.53
CA PRO A 91 1.00 -5.07 -1.86
C PRO A 91 -0.38 -4.44 -1.87
N ILE A 92 -1.42 -5.26 -2.02
CA ILE A 92 -2.82 -4.80 -2.03
C ILE A 92 -3.43 -4.73 -0.62
N ALA A 93 -2.81 -5.39 0.35
CA ALA A 93 -3.24 -5.42 1.74
C ALA A 93 -2.04 -5.61 2.69
N VAL A 94 -2.24 -5.29 3.96
CA VAL A 94 -1.25 -5.55 5.02
C VAL A 94 -1.05 -7.06 5.21
N ASP A 95 -2.16 -7.80 5.28
CA ASP A 95 -2.19 -9.25 5.50
C ASP A 95 -3.34 -9.87 4.71
N LYS A 96 -3.44 -11.20 4.72
CA LYS A 96 -4.47 -11.97 3.98
C LYS A 96 -5.90 -11.52 4.28
N ASP A 97 -6.17 -11.22 5.55
CA ASP A 97 -7.51 -10.84 6.02
C ASP A 97 -7.95 -9.45 5.54
N GLY A 98 -7.01 -8.65 5.03
CA GLY A 98 -7.28 -7.35 4.43
C GLY A 98 -7.55 -7.40 2.92
N VAL A 99 -7.49 -8.58 2.29
CA VAL A 99 -7.77 -8.73 0.86
C VAL A 99 -9.28 -8.79 0.64
N ASP A 100 -9.78 -8.06 -0.36
CA ASP A 100 -11.18 -8.10 -0.77
C ASP A 100 -11.60 -9.55 -1.12
N PRO A 101 -12.67 -10.09 -0.50
CA PRO A 101 -13.19 -11.42 -0.81
C PRO A 101 -13.42 -11.66 -2.30
N ALA A 102 -13.91 -10.66 -3.04
CA ALA A 102 -14.12 -10.77 -4.49
C ALA A 102 -12.80 -10.93 -5.26
N THR A 103 -11.70 -10.34 -4.75
CA THR A 103 -10.37 -10.59 -5.31
C THR A 103 -9.94 -12.02 -5.04
N ILE A 104 -10.13 -12.52 -3.82
CA ILE A 104 -9.79 -13.91 -3.45
C ILE A 104 -10.53 -14.92 -4.34
N GLU A 105 -11.85 -14.74 -4.50
CA GLU A 105 -12.70 -15.57 -5.35
C GLU A 105 -12.27 -15.53 -6.81
N ARG A 106 -11.92 -14.34 -7.32
CA ARG A 106 -11.42 -14.21 -8.68
C ARG A 106 -10.09 -14.93 -8.88
N GLU A 107 -9.13 -14.75 -7.98
CA GLU A 107 -7.80 -15.38 -8.10
C GLU A 107 -7.87 -16.91 -7.98
N ILE A 108 -8.76 -17.45 -7.12
CA ILE A 108 -8.93 -18.90 -7.01
C ILE A 108 -9.58 -19.49 -8.27
N GLU A 109 -10.59 -18.85 -8.86
CA GLU A 109 -11.20 -19.34 -10.09
C GLU A 109 -10.25 -19.24 -11.29
N ILE A 110 -9.49 -18.15 -11.41
CA ILE A 110 -8.41 -18.05 -12.40
C ILE A 110 -7.41 -19.21 -12.25
N ALA A 111 -7.01 -19.51 -11.02
CA ALA A 111 -6.11 -20.63 -10.75
C ALA A 111 -6.72 -21.96 -11.19
N LYS A 112 -7.99 -22.23 -10.85
CA LYS A 112 -8.69 -23.47 -11.23
C LYS A 112 -8.81 -23.62 -12.75
N ASP A 113 -9.20 -22.57 -13.45
CA ASP A 113 -9.39 -22.60 -14.90
C ASP A 113 -8.10 -22.89 -15.65
N VAL A 114 -6.99 -22.29 -15.22
CA VAL A 114 -5.66 -22.61 -15.76
C VAL A 114 -5.34 -24.09 -15.58
N ILE A 115 -5.62 -24.66 -14.40
CA ILE A 115 -5.30 -26.06 -14.09
C ILE A 115 -6.22 -27.04 -14.84
N ARG A 116 -7.51 -26.72 -14.99
CA ARG A 116 -8.46 -27.50 -15.80
C ARG A 116 -8.05 -27.52 -17.26
N ALA A 117 -7.59 -26.38 -17.79
CA ALA A 117 -7.06 -26.28 -19.15
C ALA A 117 -5.79 -27.13 -19.37
N GLU A 118 -5.00 -27.40 -18.31
CA GLU A 118 -3.87 -28.33 -18.32
C GLU A 118 -4.31 -29.82 -18.28
N GLY A 119 -5.61 -30.12 -18.21
CA GLY A 119 -6.17 -31.47 -18.24
C GLY A 119 -6.02 -32.26 -16.93
N LYS A 120 -5.82 -31.58 -15.80
CA LYS A 120 -5.67 -32.24 -14.49
C LYS A 120 -7.04 -32.65 -13.90
N PRO A 121 -7.12 -33.74 -13.12
CA PRO A 121 -8.35 -34.15 -12.44
C PRO A 121 -8.85 -33.09 -11.43
N GLU A 122 -10.17 -33.00 -11.24
CA GLU A 122 -10.81 -31.99 -10.37
C GLU A 122 -10.30 -32.02 -8.92
N GLU A 123 -10.02 -33.21 -8.38
CA GLU A 123 -9.41 -33.36 -7.04
C GLU A 123 -8.01 -32.73 -6.94
N MET A 124 -7.25 -32.73 -8.04
CA MET A 124 -5.96 -32.04 -8.11
C MET A 124 -6.12 -30.55 -8.36
N VAL A 125 -7.15 -30.13 -9.08
CA VAL A 125 -7.48 -28.72 -9.36
C VAL A 125 -7.62 -27.95 -8.05
N GLU A 126 -8.44 -28.43 -7.13
CA GLU A 126 -8.68 -27.77 -5.84
C GLU A 126 -7.40 -27.62 -5.01
N LYS A 127 -6.62 -28.71 -4.88
CA LYS A 127 -5.37 -28.71 -4.11
C LYS A 127 -4.33 -27.76 -4.71
N ILE A 128 -4.18 -27.73 -6.03
CA ILE A 128 -3.21 -26.87 -6.70
C ILE A 128 -3.67 -25.40 -6.67
N ALA A 129 -4.98 -25.14 -6.82
CA ALA A 129 -5.54 -23.80 -6.71
C ALA A 129 -5.31 -23.21 -5.31
N ALA A 130 -5.52 -23.98 -4.24
CA ALA A 130 -5.19 -23.55 -2.88
C ALA A 130 -3.70 -23.19 -2.71
N GLY A 131 -2.80 -23.94 -3.35
CA GLY A 131 -1.37 -23.63 -3.38
C GLY A 131 -1.07 -22.32 -4.11
N LYS A 132 -1.73 -22.07 -5.25
CA LYS A 132 -1.61 -20.80 -6.01
C LYS A 132 -2.17 -19.62 -5.22
N LEU A 133 -3.28 -19.78 -4.52
CA LEU A 133 -3.84 -18.74 -3.65
C LEU A 133 -2.90 -18.40 -2.49
N ASN A 134 -2.27 -19.41 -1.88
CA ASN A 134 -1.23 -19.19 -0.88
C ASN A 134 -0.02 -18.42 -1.42
N LYS A 135 0.38 -18.69 -2.68
CA LYS A 135 1.41 -17.92 -3.35
C LYS A 135 0.96 -16.47 -3.60
N PHE A 136 -0.27 -16.27 -4.06
CA PHE A 136 -0.84 -14.93 -4.22
C PHE A 136 -0.76 -14.13 -2.93
N TYR A 137 -1.11 -14.70 -1.77
CA TYR A 137 -0.95 -14.00 -0.50
C TYR A 137 0.50 -13.62 -0.20
N LYS A 138 1.45 -14.51 -0.45
CA LYS A 138 2.89 -14.21 -0.29
C LYS A 138 3.34 -13.08 -1.23
N ASP A 139 2.82 -13.01 -2.44
CA ASP A 139 3.25 -12.01 -3.42
C ASP A 139 2.52 -10.67 -3.22
N SER A 140 1.27 -10.69 -2.75
CA SER A 140 0.36 -9.54 -2.77
C SER A 140 0.01 -8.95 -1.40
N THR A 141 0.42 -9.56 -0.30
CA THR A 141 0.17 -9.00 1.05
C THR A 141 1.47 -8.73 1.79
N LEU A 142 1.59 -7.52 2.37
CA LEU A 142 2.85 -7.00 2.87
C LEU A 142 3.52 -7.95 3.88
N LEU A 143 2.81 -8.37 4.91
CA LEU A 143 3.37 -9.17 6.01
C LEU A 143 3.75 -10.59 5.59
N ASN A 144 3.23 -11.10 4.47
CA ASN A 144 3.57 -12.43 3.95
C ASN A 144 4.64 -12.42 2.85
N GLN A 145 5.02 -11.24 2.35
CA GLN A 145 6.07 -11.11 1.36
C GLN A 145 7.43 -11.50 1.94
N GLU A 146 8.22 -12.19 1.12
CA GLU A 146 9.65 -12.31 1.35
C GLU A 146 10.26 -10.90 1.41
N PHE A 147 11.11 -10.67 2.39
CA PHE A 147 11.71 -9.37 2.58
C PHE A 147 12.80 -9.15 1.51
N VAL A 148 12.68 -8.11 0.69
CA VAL A 148 13.54 -7.90 -0.48
C VAL A 148 15.03 -7.81 -0.13
N LYS A 149 15.36 -7.30 1.06
CA LYS A 149 16.77 -7.22 1.52
C LYS A 149 17.31 -8.52 2.12
N ASP A 150 16.43 -9.40 2.58
CA ASP A 150 16.78 -10.71 3.13
C ASP A 150 15.65 -11.72 2.84
N GLY A 151 15.76 -12.40 1.70
CA GLY A 151 14.77 -13.39 1.27
C GLY A 151 14.71 -14.66 2.15
N SER A 152 15.49 -14.76 3.22
CA SER A 152 15.37 -15.86 4.18
C SER A 152 14.23 -15.67 5.18
N VAL A 153 13.65 -14.47 5.26
CA VAL A 153 12.54 -14.12 6.15
C VAL A 153 11.43 -13.38 5.40
N ASP A 154 10.21 -13.43 5.94
CA ASP A 154 9.12 -12.56 5.50
C ASP A 154 9.15 -11.22 6.26
N VAL A 155 8.39 -10.23 5.77
CA VAL A 155 8.30 -8.91 6.40
C VAL A 155 7.82 -9.01 7.85
N ARG A 156 6.87 -9.91 8.16
CA ARG A 156 6.40 -10.12 9.54
C ARG A 156 7.55 -10.51 10.46
N LYS A 157 8.34 -11.50 10.08
CA LYS A 157 9.47 -11.98 10.87
C LYS A 157 10.61 -10.95 10.94
N PHE A 158 10.85 -10.20 9.86
CA PHE A 158 11.79 -9.08 9.88
C PHE A 158 11.42 -8.03 10.93
N LEU A 159 10.13 -7.65 11.00
CA LEU A 159 9.64 -6.69 11.99
C LEU A 159 9.75 -7.23 13.42
N ASP A 160 9.34 -8.48 13.67
CA ASP A 160 9.45 -9.09 15.00
C ASP A 160 10.90 -9.27 15.47
N ASN A 161 11.82 -9.56 14.54
CA ASN A 161 13.27 -9.59 14.81
C ASN A 161 13.84 -8.20 15.12
N THR A 162 13.24 -7.13 14.57
CA THR A 162 13.66 -5.74 14.80
C THR A 162 13.23 -5.27 16.19
N SER A 163 11.97 -5.50 16.54
CA SER A 163 11.42 -5.23 17.87
C SER A 163 10.25 -6.15 18.11
N LYS A 164 10.23 -6.80 19.27
CA LYS A 164 9.21 -7.80 19.58
C LYS A 164 7.81 -7.17 19.55
N GLY A 165 6.92 -7.75 18.75
CA GLY A 165 5.56 -7.25 18.57
C GLY A 165 5.42 -6.04 17.63
N LEU A 166 6.49 -5.61 16.97
CA LEU A 166 6.43 -4.61 15.92
C LEU A 166 5.67 -5.17 14.72
N THR A 167 4.69 -4.42 14.23
CA THR A 167 3.92 -4.77 13.04
C THR A 167 3.50 -3.52 12.27
N VAL A 168 2.96 -3.72 11.08
CA VAL A 168 2.30 -2.69 10.27
C VAL A 168 0.79 -2.86 10.44
N SER A 169 0.08 -1.77 10.74
CA SER A 169 -1.39 -1.81 10.79
C SER A 169 -2.06 -1.19 9.56
N ALA A 170 -1.38 -0.27 8.87
CA ALA A 170 -1.87 0.30 7.63
C ALA A 170 -0.72 0.89 6.79
N PHE A 171 -0.94 1.00 5.48
CA PHE A 171 -0.07 1.77 4.60
C PHE A 171 -0.87 2.47 3.51
N LYS A 172 -0.26 3.49 2.90
CA LYS A 172 -0.72 4.13 1.67
C LYS A 172 0.44 4.24 0.71
N ARG A 173 0.20 3.93 -0.55
CA ARG A 173 1.15 4.07 -1.66
C ARG A 173 0.46 4.86 -2.75
N VAL A 174 1.03 6.01 -3.10
CA VAL A 174 0.54 6.88 -4.18
C VAL A 174 1.58 6.94 -5.28
N GLN A 175 1.15 6.89 -6.54
CA GLN A 175 2.04 6.90 -7.69
C GLN A 175 1.50 7.82 -8.79
N LEU A 176 2.34 8.76 -9.24
CA LEU A 176 1.99 9.66 -10.33
C LEU A 176 1.87 8.89 -11.65
N GLY A 177 0.73 9.03 -12.33
CA GLY A 177 0.48 8.42 -13.64
C GLY A 177 0.32 6.89 -13.62
N ALA A 178 0.02 6.31 -12.45
CA ALA A 178 -0.43 4.92 -12.33
C ALA A 178 -1.86 4.74 -12.86
#